data_AF-A0A527GHR2-F1
#
_entry.id   AF-A0A527GHR2-F1
#
_cell.length_a   1.000
_cell.length_b   1.000
_cell.length_c   1.000
_cell.angle_alpha   90.00
_cell.angle_beta   90.00
_cell.angle_gamma   90.00
#
_symmetry.space_group_name_H-M   'P 1'
#
loop_
_entity.id
_entity.type
_entity.pdbx_description
1 polymer ?
#
loop_
_entity_poly.entity_id
_entity_poly.type
_entity_poly.pdbx_seq_one_letter_code
_entity_poly.pdbx_strand_id
1 'polypeptide(L)'
;ASGLKAAGISVLGSSRFDTVTAEVKGKAASIATAAEKGGRLLRAVDTDHIGIAFDETSTEADLDAIAALFGAKAGVSADSTVPGKPRGKEFLTQPVFHENKSETEMMRFLRRLADKDLALDRAMIPLGSCTMKLNAAAEMMPVSWPSIANLHPFAPAAHSTGYRAMIGELEGWLSEITGFDAVTLQPNAGSQGEYAGLLAIRGYHRSRGDNHRTVCLIPSSAHGTNPASAAMAGMNVVVVRCTEDGNIDM
;
A
#
# COMPACT_ATOMS: atom_id res chain seq x y z
N ALA A 1 14.21 -18.21 14.72
CA ALA A 1 13.35 -19.24 15.35
C ALA A 1 14.14 -20.20 16.25
N SER A 2 15.19 -20.88 15.76
CA SER A 2 15.96 -21.86 16.56
C SER A 2 16.52 -21.28 17.86
N GLY A 3 17.08 -20.06 17.81
CA GLY A 3 17.56 -19.36 19.01
C GLY A 3 16.47 -19.15 20.08
N LEU A 4 15.25 -18.74 19.67
CA LEU A 4 14.12 -18.58 20.59
C LEU A 4 13.72 -19.91 21.23
N LYS A 5 13.64 -20.99 20.44
CA LYS A 5 13.33 -22.34 20.96
C LYS A 5 14.39 -22.82 21.96
N ALA A 6 15.67 -22.57 21.67
CA ALA A 6 16.77 -22.91 22.58
C ALA A 6 16.71 -22.13 23.90
N ALA A 7 16.16 -20.91 23.88
CA ALA A 7 15.89 -20.10 25.06
C ALA A 7 14.56 -20.46 25.77
N GLY A 8 13.88 -21.54 25.35
CA GLY A 8 12.62 -22.00 25.95
C GLY A 8 11.38 -21.22 25.51
N ILE A 9 11.47 -20.44 24.44
CA ILE A 9 10.35 -19.63 23.93
C ILE A 9 9.62 -20.41 22.83
N SER A 10 8.31 -20.54 23.03
CA SER A 10 7.42 -21.16 22.06
C SER A 10 7.32 -20.29 20.80
N VAL A 11 7.44 -20.93 19.63
CA VAL A 11 7.32 -20.30 18.32
C VAL A 11 6.16 -20.97 17.59
N LEU A 12 5.18 -20.19 17.15
CA LEU A 12 3.99 -20.72 16.49
C LEU A 12 4.30 -21.20 15.06
N GLY A 13 3.58 -22.24 14.65
CA GLY A 13 3.73 -22.89 13.35
C GLY A 13 5.01 -23.72 13.22
N SER A 14 4.99 -24.74 12.37
CA SER A 14 6.17 -25.55 12.04
C SER A 14 6.92 -25.03 10.81
N SER A 15 6.19 -24.52 9.82
CA SER A 15 6.71 -23.96 8.56
C SER A 15 6.57 -22.45 8.50
N ARG A 16 7.55 -21.77 7.89
CA ARG A 16 7.60 -20.31 7.74
C ARG A 16 8.55 -19.90 6.62
N PHE A 17 8.26 -18.79 5.97
CA PHE A 17 9.15 -18.17 5.00
C PHE A 17 10.04 -17.13 5.70
N ASP A 18 9.50 -15.95 5.95
CA ASP A 18 10.21 -14.78 6.49
C ASP A 18 9.70 -14.32 7.87
N THR A 19 8.54 -14.84 8.29
CA THR A 19 7.83 -14.35 9.48
C THR A 19 7.86 -15.36 10.61
N VAL A 20 8.23 -14.90 11.80
CA VAL A 20 8.28 -15.68 13.04
C VAL A 20 7.30 -15.07 14.03
N THR A 21 6.42 -15.88 14.62
CA THR A 21 5.57 -15.46 15.74
C THR A 21 6.01 -16.17 17.01
N ALA A 22 6.41 -15.40 18.02
CA ALA A 22 6.87 -15.89 19.32
C ALA A 22 5.83 -15.66 20.40
N GLU A 23 5.62 -16.66 21.27
CA GLU A 23 4.75 -16.58 22.44
C GLU A 23 5.52 -16.01 23.64
N VAL A 24 5.09 -14.86 24.10
CA VAL A 24 5.70 -14.01 25.13
C VAL A 24 4.62 -13.48 26.07
N LYS A 25 4.05 -14.38 26.88
CA LYS A 25 2.93 -14.13 27.80
C LYS A 25 3.04 -12.77 28.53
N GLY A 26 2.11 -11.86 28.25
CA GLY A 26 2.02 -10.53 28.84
C GLY A 26 3.12 -9.54 28.44
N LYS A 27 4.04 -9.91 27.55
CA LYS A 27 5.29 -9.16 27.28
C LYS A 27 5.37 -8.60 25.86
N ALA A 28 4.42 -8.91 24.97
CA ALA A 28 4.50 -8.52 23.56
C ALA A 28 4.71 -7.01 23.37
N ALA A 29 3.92 -6.17 24.06
CA ALA A 29 4.06 -4.71 24.00
C ALA A 29 5.43 -4.23 24.53
N SER A 30 5.89 -4.79 25.65
CA SER A 30 7.18 -4.40 26.26
C SER A 30 8.38 -4.73 25.36
N ILE A 31 8.31 -5.86 24.66
CA ILE A 31 9.35 -6.28 23.71
C ILE A 31 9.31 -5.41 22.47
N ALA A 32 8.12 -5.08 21.95
CA ALA A 32 7.99 -4.16 20.82
C ALA A 32 8.57 -2.77 21.15
N THR A 33 8.29 -2.21 22.33
CA THR A 33 8.89 -0.95 22.80
C THR A 33 10.41 -1.05 22.97
N ALA A 34 10.93 -2.18 23.46
CA ALA A 34 12.37 -2.39 23.58
C ALA A 34 13.05 -2.48 22.20
N ALA A 35 12.40 -3.14 21.23
CA ALA A 35 12.85 -3.20 19.84
C ALA A 35 12.89 -1.81 19.20
N GLU A 36 11.86 -1.00 19.42
CA GLU A 36 11.73 0.35 18.89
C GLU A 36 12.88 1.25 19.36
N LYS A 37 13.25 1.17 20.64
CA LYS A 37 14.45 1.85 21.19
C LYS A 37 15.76 1.43 20.49
N GLY A 38 15.80 0.21 19.96
CA GLY A 38 16.90 -0.32 19.16
C GLY A 38 16.75 -0.08 17.65
N GLY A 39 15.79 0.75 17.22
CA GLY A 39 15.56 1.09 15.81
C GLY A 39 14.77 0.05 15.01
N ARG A 40 14.08 -0.89 15.65
CA ARG A 40 13.31 -1.96 15.00
C ARG A 40 11.84 -1.92 15.37
N LEU A 41 10.96 -2.03 14.37
CA LEU A 41 9.53 -2.13 14.60
C LEU A 41 9.10 -3.59 14.55
N LEU A 42 8.63 -4.12 15.68
CA LEU A 42 8.06 -5.47 15.77
C LEU A 42 6.54 -5.38 15.95
N ARG A 43 5.81 -6.34 15.39
CA ARG A 43 4.35 -6.36 15.47
C ARG A 43 3.89 -7.06 16.75
N ALA A 44 3.35 -6.32 17.71
CA ALA A 44 2.54 -6.94 18.76
C ALA A 44 1.22 -7.43 18.12
N VAL A 45 1.05 -8.74 18.00
CA VAL A 45 -0.16 -9.35 17.41
C VAL A 45 -1.32 -9.26 18.40
N ASP A 46 -1.01 -9.57 19.66
CA ASP A 46 -1.87 -9.41 20.83
C ASP A 46 -0.98 -9.25 22.09
N THR A 47 -1.56 -9.43 23.27
CA THR A 47 -0.85 -9.32 24.57
C THR A 47 0.27 -10.34 24.75
N ASP A 48 0.12 -11.53 24.17
CA ASP A 48 0.97 -12.69 24.39
C ASP A 48 1.82 -13.07 23.16
N HIS A 49 1.58 -12.47 21.99
CA HIS A 49 2.26 -12.85 20.75
C HIS A 49 2.95 -11.66 20.07
N ILE A 50 4.19 -11.87 19.65
CA ILE A 50 4.95 -10.91 18.86
C ILE A 50 5.37 -11.51 17.51
N GLY A 51 5.06 -10.80 16.44
CA GLY A 51 5.42 -11.11 15.07
C GLY A 51 6.68 -10.35 14.66
N ILE A 52 7.61 -11.08 14.05
CA ILE A 52 8.87 -10.59 13.50
C ILE A 52 8.88 -10.99 12.04
N ALA A 53 8.83 -10.03 11.13
CA ALA A 53 8.96 -10.25 9.70
C ALA A 53 10.34 -9.75 9.26
N PHE A 54 11.11 -10.62 8.62
CA PHE A 54 12.39 -10.28 8.01
C PHE A 54 12.17 -9.97 6.52
N ASP A 55 13.09 -9.23 5.93
CA ASP A 55 13.09 -8.90 4.51
C ASP A 55 14.52 -8.92 3.94
N GLU A 56 14.66 -8.54 2.68
CA GLU A 56 15.95 -8.49 1.97
C GLU A 56 16.99 -7.58 2.64
N THR A 57 16.57 -6.58 3.41
CA THR A 57 17.45 -5.63 4.09
C THR A 57 17.92 -6.13 5.47
N SER A 58 17.32 -7.20 5.97
CA SER A 58 17.63 -7.75 7.29
C SER A 58 19.04 -8.35 7.35
N THR A 59 19.78 -8.00 8.39
CA THR A 59 21.17 -8.45 8.57
C THR A 59 21.34 -9.43 9.73
N GLU A 60 22.51 -10.07 9.83
CA GLU A 60 22.87 -10.88 11.00
C GLU A 60 22.85 -10.06 12.29
N ALA A 61 23.25 -8.78 12.23
CA ALA A 61 23.20 -7.87 13.37
C ALA A 61 21.75 -7.60 13.84
N ASP A 62 20.78 -7.56 12.92
CA ASP A 62 19.37 -7.46 13.27
C ASP A 62 18.85 -8.73 13.91
N LEU A 63 19.24 -9.89 13.39
CA LEU A 63 18.90 -11.18 13.98
C LEU A 63 19.43 -11.28 15.43
N ASP A 64 20.68 -10.90 15.67
CA ASP A 64 21.30 -10.89 17.00
C ASP A 64 20.60 -9.92 17.95
N ALA A 65 20.35 -8.68 17.49
CA ALA A 65 19.66 -7.68 18.28
C ALA A 65 18.24 -8.12 18.65
N ILE A 66 17.50 -8.69 17.69
CA ILE A 66 16.16 -9.21 17.92
C ILE A 66 16.22 -10.38 18.90
N ALA A 67 17.15 -11.34 18.75
CA ALA A 67 17.28 -12.47 19.67
C ALA A 67 17.56 -12.01 21.12
N ALA A 68 18.40 -10.98 21.28
CA ALA A 68 18.74 -10.42 22.58
C ALA A 68 17.52 -9.86 23.33
N LEU A 69 16.50 -9.33 22.63
CA LEU A 69 15.25 -8.85 23.25
C LEU A 69 14.50 -9.94 24.02
N PHE A 70 14.76 -11.21 23.68
CA PHE A 70 14.13 -12.37 24.29
C PHE A 70 15.07 -13.09 25.28
N GLY A 71 16.26 -12.55 25.56
CA GLY A 71 17.31 -13.25 26.30
C GLY A 71 17.86 -14.48 25.55
N ALA A 72 17.65 -14.55 24.24
CA ALA A 72 18.13 -15.61 23.39
C ALA A 72 19.44 -15.20 22.68
N LYS A 73 20.10 -16.17 22.05
CA LYS A 73 21.18 -15.93 21.09
C LYS A 73 20.71 -16.35 19.70
N ALA A 74 21.21 -15.71 18.65
CA ALA A 74 20.97 -16.21 17.30
C ALA A 74 21.50 -17.66 17.17
N GLY A 75 20.80 -18.45 16.36
CA GLY A 75 21.24 -19.82 16.08
C GLY A 75 22.41 -19.81 15.12
N VAL A 76 23.42 -20.64 15.37
CA VAL A 76 24.63 -20.77 14.51
C VAL A 76 24.30 -21.43 13.17
N SER A 77 23.28 -22.29 13.16
CA SER A 77 22.76 -22.95 11.95
C SER A 77 21.32 -23.41 12.21
N ALA A 78 20.48 -23.40 11.18
CA ALA A 78 19.10 -23.88 11.26
C ALA A 78 18.70 -24.54 9.94
N ASP A 79 17.96 -25.64 10.04
CA ASP A 79 17.32 -26.25 8.88
C ASP A 79 16.30 -25.29 8.27
N SER A 80 16.18 -25.32 6.94
CA SER A 80 15.14 -24.56 6.26
C SER A 80 13.76 -25.02 6.70
N THR A 81 12.90 -24.05 7.04
CA THR A 81 11.50 -24.30 7.44
C THR A 81 10.50 -23.75 6.42
N VAL A 82 11.00 -23.38 5.23
CA VAL A 82 10.18 -22.91 4.12
C VAL A 82 9.21 -24.01 3.71
N PRO A 83 7.89 -23.74 3.62
CA PRO A 83 6.92 -24.74 3.24
C PRO A 83 7.10 -25.18 1.78
N GLY A 84 6.98 -26.49 1.55
CA GLY A 84 7.03 -27.08 0.21
C GLY A 84 8.44 -27.36 -0.31
N LYS A 85 8.52 -27.91 -1.52
CA LYS A 85 9.80 -28.06 -2.24
C LYS A 85 10.17 -26.71 -2.86
N PRO A 86 11.47 -26.38 -2.97
CA PRO A 86 11.89 -25.24 -3.77
C PRO A 86 11.23 -25.32 -5.15
N ARG A 87 10.54 -24.25 -5.58
CA ARG A 87 10.13 -24.09 -6.98
C ARG A 87 11.43 -24.17 -7.78
N GLY A 88 11.64 -25.25 -8.52
CA GLY A 88 12.90 -25.52 -9.23
C GLY A 88 13.14 -24.51 -10.35
N LYS A 89 13.91 -24.89 -11.38
CA LYS A 89 14.23 -23.99 -12.52
C LYS A 89 13.06 -23.74 -13.49
N GLU A 90 11.81 -23.88 -13.02
CA GLU A 90 10.59 -23.83 -13.84
C GLU A 90 9.92 -22.45 -13.83
N PHE A 91 10.46 -21.48 -13.07
CA PHE A 91 9.97 -20.10 -13.06
C PHE A 91 10.92 -19.18 -13.84
N LEU A 92 10.35 -18.13 -14.46
CA LEU A 92 11.10 -17.11 -15.22
C LEU A 92 12.01 -17.73 -16.29
N THR A 93 11.53 -18.77 -16.99
CA THR A 93 12.32 -19.54 -17.97
C THR A 93 12.51 -18.84 -19.30
N GLN A 94 11.73 -17.78 -19.55
CA GLN A 94 11.81 -17.02 -20.79
C GLN A 94 13.17 -16.30 -20.87
N PRO A 95 13.80 -16.23 -22.06
CA PRO A 95 15.13 -15.65 -22.23
C PRO A 95 15.32 -14.25 -21.62
N VAL A 96 14.27 -13.41 -21.66
CA VAL A 96 14.31 -12.03 -21.14
C VAL A 96 14.78 -11.93 -19.69
N PHE A 97 14.51 -12.93 -18.85
CA PHE A 97 14.93 -12.97 -17.44
C PHE A 97 16.40 -13.42 -17.25
N HIS A 98 17.09 -13.75 -18.33
CA HIS A 98 18.46 -14.26 -18.31
C HIS A 98 19.44 -13.45 -19.17
N GLU A 99 18.93 -12.55 -20.02
CA GLU A 99 19.71 -11.76 -20.98
C GLU A 99 20.34 -10.48 -20.40
N ASN A 100 19.75 -9.89 -19.35
CA ASN A 100 20.15 -8.57 -18.85
C ASN A 100 20.56 -8.65 -17.37
N LYS A 101 21.74 -9.19 -17.09
CA LYS A 101 22.20 -9.46 -15.72
C LYS A 101 23.16 -8.42 -15.17
N SER A 102 23.85 -7.70 -16.03
CA SER A 102 24.68 -6.56 -15.64
C SER A 102 23.87 -5.26 -15.64
N GLU A 103 24.31 -4.30 -14.83
CA GLU A 103 23.73 -2.96 -14.80
C GLU A 103 23.74 -2.31 -16.20
N THR A 104 24.84 -2.46 -16.94
CA THR A 104 24.95 -1.92 -18.32
C THR A 104 23.93 -2.53 -19.28
N GLU A 105 23.72 -3.85 -19.23
CA GLU A 105 22.71 -4.52 -20.06
C GLU A 105 21.31 -4.06 -19.68
N MET A 106 21.00 -3.98 -18.39
CA MET A 106 19.71 -3.51 -17.88
C MET A 106 19.42 -2.07 -18.31
N MET A 107 20.40 -1.15 -18.16
CA MET A 107 20.25 0.23 -18.64
C MET A 107 19.93 0.29 -20.12
N ARG A 108 20.66 -0.46 -20.97
CA ARG A 108 20.41 -0.51 -22.41
C ARG A 108 19.04 -1.11 -22.74
N PHE A 109 18.64 -2.14 -22.01
CA PHE A 109 17.33 -2.77 -22.17
C PHE A 109 16.19 -1.80 -21.84
N LEU A 110 16.23 -1.16 -20.68
CA LEU A 110 15.25 -0.15 -20.27
C LEU A 110 15.19 1.01 -21.26
N ARG A 111 16.35 1.49 -21.72
CA ARG A 111 16.40 2.55 -22.75
C ARG A 111 15.74 2.13 -24.05
N ARG A 112 16.03 0.92 -24.56
CA ARG A 112 15.39 0.38 -25.78
C ARG A 112 13.88 0.27 -25.65
N LEU A 113 13.35 -0.01 -24.46
CA LEU A 113 11.91 -0.04 -24.23
C LEU A 113 11.34 1.39 -24.20
N ALA A 114 11.94 2.29 -23.43
CA ALA A 114 11.51 3.68 -23.35
C ALA A 114 11.54 4.40 -24.71
N ASP A 115 12.49 4.07 -25.60
CA ASP A 115 12.55 4.66 -26.94
C ASP A 115 11.32 4.30 -27.81
N LYS A 116 10.63 3.19 -27.53
CA LYS A 116 9.42 2.77 -28.27
C LYS A 116 8.16 3.54 -27.87
N ASP A 117 8.17 4.19 -26.70
CA ASP A 117 6.99 4.83 -26.13
C ASP A 117 7.01 6.34 -26.40
N LEU A 118 5.91 6.88 -26.93
CA LEU A 118 5.72 8.33 -27.02
C LEU A 118 5.30 8.86 -25.64
N ALA A 119 6.11 9.73 -25.05
CA ALA A 119 5.88 10.35 -23.74
C ALA A 119 5.95 11.89 -23.81
N LEU A 120 5.61 12.54 -22.68
CA LEU A 120 5.50 14.00 -22.58
C LEU A 120 6.82 14.76 -22.75
N ASP A 121 7.97 14.07 -22.67
CA ASP A 121 9.29 14.62 -22.99
C ASP A 121 9.51 14.83 -24.50
N ARG A 122 8.64 14.27 -25.35
CA ARG A 122 8.77 14.33 -26.83
C ARG A 122 7.73 15.20 -27.51
N ALA A 123 6.48 15.12 -27.06
CA ALA A 123 5.37 15.82 -27.70
C ALA A 123 4.20 16.00 -26.76
N MET A 124 3.29 16.90 -27.14
CA MET A 124 1.96 16.97 -26.55
C MET A 124 1.19 15.67 -26.79
N ILE A 125 0.54 15.16 -25.74
CA ILE A 125 -0.36 14.00 -25.80
C ILE A 125 -1.77 14.47 -25.41
N PRO A 126 -2.61 14.90 -26.38
CA PRO A 126 -3.88 15.57 -26.10
C PRO A 126 -5.04 14.58 -25.86
N LEU A 127 -4.88 13.71 -24.87
CA LEU A 127 -5.93 12.77 -24.48
C LEU A 127 -7.02 13.50 -23.67
N GLY A 128 -8.22 13.58 -24.24
CA GLY A 128 -9.38 14.17 -23.58
C GLY A 128 -9.67 13.50 -22.22
N SER A 129 -10.08 14.29 -21.24
CA SER A 129 -10.32 13.86 -19.85
C SER A 129 -9.11 13.35 -19.05
N CYS A 130 -7.91 13.25 -19.65
CA CYS A 130 -6.71 12.73 -18.96
C CYS A 130 -5.83 13.80 -18.31
N THR A 131 -5.99 15.08 -18.69
CA THR A 131 -5.21 16.20 -18.13
C THR A 131 -3.70 15.97 -18.16
N MET A 132 -3.15 15.66 -19.35
CA MET A 132 -1.71 15.43 -19.56
C MET A 132 -0.90 16.73 -19.44
N LYS A 133 -0.77 17.23 -18.22
CA LYS A 133 0.00 18.43 -17.86
C LYS A 133 1.45 18.11 -17.49
N LEU A 134 2.24 19.14 -17.19
CA LEU A 134 3.60 18.98 -16.68
C LEU A 134 3.61 18.18 -15.36
N ASN A 135 4.52 17.22 -15.25
CA ASN A 135 4.96 16.61 -13.99
C ASN A 135 6.32 17.23 -13.65
N ALA A 136 6.37 18.28 -12.82
CA ALA A 136 7.59 19.03 -12.65
C ALA A 136 8.64 18.23 -11.87
N ALA A 137 9.91 18.35 -12.24
CA ALA A 137 10.99 17.61 -11.56
C ALA A 137 11.03 17.91 -10.05
N ALA A 138 10.80 19.16 -9.66
CA ALA A 138 10.73 19.57 -8.26
C ALA A 138 9.58 18.90 -7.48
N GLU A 139 8.46 18.58 -8.14
CA GLU A 139 7.32 17.87 -7.52
C GLU A 139 7.59 16.37 -7.38
N MET A 140 8.38 15.79 -8.30
CA MET A 140 8.69 14.35 -8.32
C MET A 140 9.84 13.96 -7.40
N MET A 141 10.81 14.86 -7.18
CA MET A 141 12.02 14.59 -6.38
C MET A 141 11.73 14.05 -4.97
N PRO A 142 10.77 14.59 -4.20
CA PRO A 142 10.54 14.13 -2.83
C PRO A 142 10.01 12.69 -2.71
N VAL A 143 9.41 12.15 -3.76
CA VAL A 143 8.81 10.81 -3.75
C VAL A 143 9.85 9.72 -3.44
N SER A 144 11.09 9.91 -3.87
CA SER A 144 12.19 8.95 -3.64
C SER A 144 13.04 9.25 -2.41
N TRP A 145 12.72 10.29 -1.62
CA TRP A 145 13.46 10.57 -0.40
C TRP A 145 13.26 9.43 0.60
N PRO A 146 14.33 8.94 1.28
CA PRO A 146 14.20 7.84 2.23
C PRO A 146 13.17 8.08 3.33
N SER A 147 13.01 9.33 3.78
CA SER A 147 12.00 9.73 4.78
C SER A 147 10.55 9.60 4.31
N ILE A 148 10.34 9.53 2.99
CA ILE A 148 9.03 9.37 2.34
C ILE A 148 8.87 7.91 1.90
N ALA A 149 9.81 7.39 1.10
CA ALA A 149 9.70 6.08 0.45
C ALA A 149 9.83 4.88 1.41
N ASN A 150 10.56 5.02 2.52
CA ASN A 150 10.94 3.87 3.37
C ASN A 150 10.18 3.80 4.70
N LEU A 151 9.09 4.57 4.86
CA LEU A 151 8.25 4.46 6.05
C LEU A 151 7.23 3.34 5.88
N HIS A 152 7.27 2.34 6.77
CA HIS A 152 6.25 1.31 6.79
C HIS A 152 4.86 1.91 7.12
N PRO A 153 3.78 1.58 6.39
CA PRO A 153 2.47 2.24 6.53
C PRO A 153 1.81 2.04 7.91
N PHE A 154 2.21 1.00 8.64
CA PHE A 154 1.76 0.75 10.02
C PHE A 154 2.80 1.14 11.09
N ALA A 155 3.78 1.98 10.76
CA ALA A 155 4.71 2.51 11.74
C ALA A 155 3.97 3.32 12.83
N PRO A 156 4.53 3.41 14.05
CA PRO A 156 3.94 4.22 15.12
C PRO A 156 3.65 5.66 14.68
N ALA A 157 2.59 6.26 15.24
CA ALA A 157 2.20 7.62 14.88
C ALA A 157 3.33 8.65 15.09
N ALA A 158 4.19 8.44 16.11
CA ALA A 158 5.35 9.27 16.37
C ALA A 158 6.38 9.29 15.23
N HIS A 159 6.44 8.24 14.40
CA HIS A 159 7.37 8.13 13.26
C HIS A 159 6.81 8.76 11.97
N SER A 160 5.54 9.20 11.98
CA SER A 160 4.83 9.73 10.81
C SER A 160 4.43 11.20 10.97
N THR A 161 5.04 11.95 11.89
CA THR A 161 4.69 13.35 12.17
C THR A 161 4.78 14.25 10.93
N GLY A 162 5.84 14.12 10.13
CA GLY A 162 6.00 14.85 8.87
C GLY A 162 4.92 14.48 7.84
N TYR A 163 4.62 13.19 7.70
CA TYR A 163 3.52 12.73 6.84
C TYR A 163 2.17 13.30 7.26
N ARG A 164 1.88 13.30 8.56
CA ARG A 164 0.61 13.83 9.11
C ARG A 164 0.46 15.33 8.88
N ALA A 165 1.54 16.09 9.03
CA ALA A 165 1.55 17.51 8.72
C ALA A 165 1.28 17.75 7.23
N MET A 166 2.01 17.05 6.34
CA MET A 166 1.82 17.13 4.88
C MET A 166 0.41 16.75 4.44
N ILE A 167 -0.14 15.66 4.99
CA ILE A 167 -1.52 15.20 4.73
C ILE A 167 -2.51 16.27 5.17
N GLY A 168 -2.37 16.82 6.38
CA GLY A 168 -3.28 17.85 6.90
C GLY A 168 -3.24 19.15 6.10
N GLU A 169 -2.07 19.60 5.66
CA GLU A 169 -1.94 20.75 4.75
C GLU A 169 -2.65 20.50 3.41
N LEU A 170 -2.42 19.33 2.82
CA LEU A 170 -3.04 18.96 1.55
C LEU A 170 -4.57 18.83 1.67
N GLU A 171 -5.07 18.20 2.72
CA GLU A 171 -6.51 18.14 3.03
C GLU A 171 -7.11 19.54 3.17
N GLY A 172 -6.42 20.45 3.86
CA GLY A 172 -6.84 21.85 3.99
C GLY A 172 -6.91 22.59 2.65
N TRP A 173 -5.87 22.49 1.82
CA TRP A 173 -5.85 23.12 0.49
C TRP A 173 -6.94 22.56 -0.43
N LEU A 174 -7.14 21.24 -0.44
CA LEU A 174 -8.17 20.62 -1.27
C LEU A 174 -9.57 20.99 -0.80
N SER A 175 -9.79 21.11 0.51
CA SER A 175 -11.07 21.56 1.09
C SER A 175 -11.38 22.99 0.63
N GLU A 176 -10.41 23.90 0.67
CA GLU A 176 -10.56 25.28 0.18
C GLU A 176 -10.86 25.33 -1.33
N ILE A 177 -10.12 24.57 -2.15
CA ILE A 177 -10.30 24.53 -3.62
C ILE A 177 -11.69 24.01 -4.00
N THR A 178 -12.21 23.03 -3.27
CA THR A 178 -13.47 22.35 -3.61
C THR A 178 -14.69 22.91 -2.89
N GLY A 179 -14.50 23.67 -1.81
CA GLY A 179 -15.57 24.16 -0.94
C GLY A 179 -16.20 23.09 -0.04
N PHE A 180 -15.57 21.92 0.11
CA PHE A 180 -16.03 20.89 1.05
C PHE A 180 -15.50 21.15 2.46
N ASP A 181 -16.26 20.71 3.47
CA ASP A 181 -15.85 20.82 4.87
C ASP A 181 -14.66 19.90 5.23
N ALA A 182 -14.47 18.81 4.48
CA ALA A 182 -13.41 17.83 4.71
C ALA A 182 -13.08 17.02 3.45
N VAL A 183 -11.84 16.54 3.37
CA VAL A 183 -11.32 15.66 2.31
C VAL A 183 -10.69 14.42 2.94
N THR A 184 -10.76 13.28 2.24
CA THR A 184 -10.04 12.06 2.61
C THR A 184 -9.04 11.67 1.53
N LEU A 185 -7.81 11.34 1.92
CA LEU A 185 -6.74 10.90 1.01
C LEU A 185 -6.59 9.37 0.92
N GLN A 186 -7.52 8.61 1.51
CA GLN A 186 -7.47 7.14 1.47
C GLN A 186 -7.69 6.53 0.07
N PRO A 187 -8.61 7.04 -0.78
CA PRO A 187 -8.81 6.48 -2.12
C PRO A 187 -7.59 6.72 -3.02
N ASN A 188 -7.03 5.64 -3.59
CA ASN A 188 -5.80 5.67 -4.40
C ASN A 188 -6.06 5.75 -5.92
N ALA A 189 -7.31 5.97 -6.34
CA ALA A 189 -7.71 6.16 -7.74
C ALA A 189 -9.05 6.92 -7.81
N GLY A 190 -9.35 7.55 -8.95
CA GLY A 190 -10.62 8.27 -9.15
C GLY A 190 -11.86 7.40 -8.93
N SER A 191 -11.87 6.18 -9.49
CA SER A 191 -12.96 5.20 -9.28
C SER A 191 -13.12 4.77 -7.82
N GLN A 192 -12.01 4.67 -7.07
CA GLN A 192 -12.07 4.40 -5.63
C GLN A 192 -12.64 5.60 -4.86
N GLY A 193 -12.38 6.82 -5.32
CA GLY A 193 -12.97 8.05 -4.78
C GLY A 193 -14.49 8.09 -4.98
N GLU A 194 -14.95 7.78 -6.20
CA GLU A 194 -16.39 7.62 -6.51
C GLU A 194 -17.04 6.59 -5.59
N TYR A 195 -16.44 5.39 -5.49
CA TYR A 195 -16.96 4.31 -4.66
C TYR A 195 -17.01 4.69 -3.17
N ALA A 196 -15.95 5.30 -2.63
CA ALA A 196 -15.93 5.78 -1.25
C ALA A 196 -16.99 6.86 -0.98
N GLY A 197 -17.17 7.79 -1.92
CA GLY A 197 -18.21 8.83 -1.83
C GLY A 197 -19.63 8.23 -1.80
N LEU A 198 -19.91 7.24 -2.67
CA LEU A 198 -21.20 6.55 -2.68
C LEU A 198 -21.44 5.73 -1.41
N LEU A 199 -20.40 5.10 -0.85
CA LEU A 199 -20.48 4.44 0.45
C LEU A 199 -20.77 5.44 1.58
N ALA A 200 -20.16 6.63 1.56
CA ALA A 200 -20.43 7.68 2.53
C ALA A 200 -21.87 8.19 2.45
N ILE A 201 -22.38 8.46 1.23
CA ILE A 201 -23.79 8.84 0.99
C ILE A 201 -24.74 7.75 1.49
N ARG A 202 -24.45 6.49 1.19
CA ARG A 202 -25.25 5.35 1.67
C ARG A 202 -25.22 5.23 3.19
N GLY A 203 -24.06 5.39 3.81
CA GLY A 203 -23.90 5.43 5.27
C GLY A 203 -24.73 6.55 5.91
N TYR A 204 -24.75 7.73 5.29
CA TYR A 204 -25.54 8.88 5.71
C TYR A 204 -27.06 8.66 5.59
N HIS A 205 -27.54 7.96 4.57
CA HIS A 205 -28.96 7.57 4.52
C HIS A 205 -29.31 6.55 5.60
N ARG A 206 -28.45 5.53 5.79
CA ARG A 206 -28.66 4.48 6.79
C ARG A 206 -28.70 5.02 8.22
N SER A 207 -27.83 5.98 8.56
CA SER A 207 -27.81 6.58 9.90
C SER A 207 -29.10 7.34 10.23
N ARG A 208 -29.88 7.75 9.22
CA ARG A 208 -31.18 8.42 9.36
C ARG A 208 -32.38 7.50 9.15
N GLY A 209 -32.16 6.19 8.95
CA GLY A 209 -33.21 5.21 8.71
C GLY A 209 -33.72 5.16 7.26
N ASP A 210 -33.13 5.93 6.34
CA ASP A 210 -33.52 6.00 4.92
C ASP A 210 -32.97 4.83 4.08
N ASN A 211 -33.08 3.60 4.59
CA ASN A 211 -32.49 2.41 3.97
C ASN A 211 -33.00 2.10 2.56
N HIS A 212 -34.19 2.62 2.23
CA HIS A 212 -34.86 2.44 0.94
C HIS A 212 -34.26 3.32 -0.18
N ARG A 213 -33.43 4.33 0.15
CA ARG A 213 -32.82 5.24 -0.84
C ARG A 213 -31.58 4.60 -1.47
N THR A 214 -31.81 3.77 -2.48
CA THR A 214 -30.75 3.02 -3.18
C THR A 214 -30.59 3.39 -4.65
N VAL A 215 -31.42 4.29 -5.19
CA VAL A 215 -31.36 4.70 -6.59
C VAL A 215 -30.25 5.73 -6.79
N CYS A 216 -29.39 5.51 -7.79
CA CYS A 216 -28.35 6.44 -8.23
C CYS A 216 -28.64 6.88 -9.66
N LEU A 217 -28.91 8.18 -9.84
CA LEU A 217 -29.13 8.78 -11.15
C LEU A 217 -27.78 9.05 -11.82
N ILE A 218 -27.57 8.53 -13.03
CA ILE A 218 -26.31 8.68 -13.76
C ILE A 218 -26.63 9.12 -15.20
N PRO A 219 -26.14 10.29 -15.66
CA PRO A 219 -26.31 10.72 -17.04
C PRO A 219 -25.67 9.73 -18.03
N SER A 220 -26.26 9.58 -19.22
CA SER A 220 -25.71 8.70 -20.27
C SER A 220 -24.32 9.14 -20.78
N SER A 221 -23.92 10.39 -20.53
CA SER A 221 -22.60 10.93 -20.87
C SER A 221 -21.53 10.71 -19.78
N ALA A 222 -21.88 10.13 -18.63
CA ALA A 222 -20.95 9.92 -17.54
C ALA A 222 -19.81 8.96 -17.92
N HIS A 223 -18.67 9.10 -17.26
CA HIS A 223 -17.55 8.17 -17.43
C HIS A 223 -17.97 6.75 -16.99
N GLY A 224 -17.41 5.72 -17.65
CA GLY A 224 -17.81 4.33 -17.43
C GLY A 224 -17.55 3.81 -16.01
N THR A 225 -16.70 4.48 -15.23
CA THR A 225 -16.46 4.18 -13.82
C THR A 225 -17.68 4.49 -12.95
N ASN A 226 -18.44 5.55 -13.24
CA ASN A 226 -19.58 5.97 -12.42
C ASN A 226 -20.63 4.85 -12.22
N PRO A 227 -21.21 4.23 -13.27
CA PRO A 227 -22.18 3.16 -13.07
C PRO A 227 -21.56 1.91 -12.44
N ALA A 228 -20.29 1.61 -12.72
CA ALA A 228 -19.58 0.49 -12.09
C ALA A 228 -19.41 0.71 -10.58
N SER A 229 -18.95 1.90 -10.17
CA SER A 229 -18.80 2.33 -8.78
C SER A 229 -20.14 2.27 -8.03
N ALA A 230 -21.23 2.74 -8.65
CA ALA A 230 -22.57 2.68 -8.06
C ALA A 230 -23.10 1.26 -7.87
N ALA A 231 -22.91 0.39 -8.87
CA ALA A 231 -23.28 -1.01 -8.76
C ALA A 231 -22.48 -1.70 -7.64
N MET A 232 -21.16 -1.46 -7.55
CA MET A 232 -20.31 -1.98 -6.47
C MET A 232 -20.76 -1.48 -5.09
N ALA A 233 -21.22 -0.24 -4.98
CA ALA A 233 -21.77 0.33 -3.73
C ALA A 233 -23.14 -0.27 -3.34
N GLY A 234 -23.72 -1.13 -4.17
CA GLY A 234 -25.03 -1.75 -3.97
C GLY A 234 -26.19 -0.80 -4.25
N MET A 235 -26.00 0.15 -5.17
CA MET A 235 -27.04 1.06 -5.64
C MET A 235 -27.67 0.57 -6.95
N ASN A 236 -28.94 0.91 -7.15
CA ASN A 236 -29.66 0.69 -8.40
C ASN A 236 -29.41 1.87 -9.35
N VAL A 237 -28.68 1.63 -10.43
CA VAL A 237 -28.37 2.67 -11.42
C VAL A 237 -29.59 2.93 -12.30
N VAL A 238 -29.99 4.20 -12.39
CA VAL A 238 -31.00 4.69 -13.33
C VAL A 238 -30.34 5.71 -14.25
N VAL A 239 -30.37 5.42 -15.55
CA VAL A 239 -29.75 6.28 -16.54
C VAL A 239 -30.63 7.49 -16.82
N VAL A 240 -30.05 8.68 -16.76
CA VAL A 240 -30.68 9.95 -17.16
C VAL A 240 -30.24 10.29 -18.58
N ARG A 241 -31.18 10.69 -19.43
CA ARG A 241 -30.88 11.04 -20.82
C ARG A 241 -30.10 12.35 -20.91
N CYS A 242 -29.34 12.49 -21.99
CA CYS A 242 -28.75 13.76 -22.39
C CYS A 242 -29.43 14.26 -23.67
N THR A 243 -29.51 15.58 -23.84
CA THR A 243 -29.99 16.23 -25.06
C THR A 243 -28.99 16.06 -26.20
N GLU A 244 -29.40 16.39 -27.43
CA GLU A 244 -28.53 16.33 -28.62
C GLU A 244 -27.28 17.25 -28.48
N ASP A 245 -27.42 18.36 -27.77
CA ASP A 245 -26.32 19.29 -27.46
C ASP A 245 -25.38 18.79 -26.35
N GLY A 246 -25.65 17.61 -25.77
CA GLY A 246 -24.80 16.98 -24.74
C GLY A 246 -25.10 17.40 -23.30
N ASN A 247 -26.16 18.18 -23.06
CA ASN A 247 -26.61 18.58 -21.72
C ASN A 247 -27.47 17.49 -21.06
N ILE A 248 -27.66 17.55 -19.74
CA ILE A 248 -28.64 16.68 -19.05
C ILE A 248 -30.06 17.09 -19.46
N ASP A 249 -30.90 16.12 -19.79
CA ASP A 249 -32.33 16.32 -20.09
C ASP A 249 -33.11 16.50 -18.77
N MET A 250 -33.71 17.68 -18.58
CA MET A 250 -34.28 18.18 -17.30
C MET A 250 -35.77 17.89 -17.12
#